data_AF-A0A0Q9Q640-F1
#
_entry.id   AF-A0A0Q9Q640-F1
#
_cell.length_a   1.000
_cell.length_b   1.000
_cell.length_c   1.000
_cell.angle_alpha   90.00
_cell.angle_beta   90.00
_cell.angle_gamma   90.00
#
_symmetry.space_group_name_H-M   'P 1'
#
loop_
_entity.id
_entity.type
_entity.pdbx_description
1 polymer ?
#
loop_
_entity_poly.entity_id
_entity_poly.type
_entity_poly.pdbx_seq_one_letter_code
_entity_poly.pdbx_strand_id
1 'polypeptide(L)'
;MSIKQESNLSKQSTIYSYTLMKRFYHSIYKIVLYYTSLILIVFYKFDPSHWLPLLVSYPLVLIFHTLLIRAYFHFTIGMAMRGWSYRFGIFWSGFLPEGNASVRLVTKVQLHLFCIGLALILIMYPWIPGTWLVHLTIFHCWMLLPRLWMLFRFQPYSKAGLVKISSKDTSCYIQ
;
A
#
# COMPACT_ATOMS: atom_id res chain seq x y z
N MET A 1 -22.26 41.15 -31.34
CA MET A 1 -23.10 39.94 -31.28
C MET A 1 -22.17 38.74 -31.12
N SER A 2 -21.89 38.34 -29.87
CA SER A 2 -20.93 37.27 -29.58
C SER A 2 -21.71 35.98 -29.31
N ILE A 3 -21.57 35.01 -30.21
CA ILE A 3 -22.21 33.69 -30.11
C ILE A 3 -21.47 32.94 -29.01
N LYS A 4 -22.08 32.86 -27.82
CA LYS A 4 -21.66 31.94 -26.76
C LYS A 4 -21.96 30.53 -27.26
N GLN A 5 -20.91 29.85 -27.73
CA GLN A 5 -20.97 28.44 -28.06
C GLN A 5 -21.05 27.65 -26.75
N GLU A 6 -22.28 27.42 -26.26
CA GLU A 6 -22.51 26.45 -25.20
C GLU A 6 -22.06 25.08 -25.73
N SER A 7 -20.93 24.62 -25.21
CA SER A 7 -20.47 23.25 -25.44
C SER A 7 -21.60 22.33 -25.01
N ASN A 8 -22.14 21.59 -25.99
CA ASN A 8 -23.04 20.46 -25.79
C ASN A 8 -22.29 19.36 -25.01
N LEU A 9 -21.97 19.62 -23.75
CA LEU A 9 -21.61 18.61 -22.77
C LEU A 9 -22.86 17.75 -22.62
N SER A 10 -22.76 16.53 -23.14
CA SER A 10 -23.78 15.50 -23.15
C SER A 10 -24.74 15.61 -21.96
N LYS A 11 -26.06 15.66 -22.23
CA LYS A 11 -27.15 15.54 -21.23
C LYS A 11 -27.11 14.25 -20.38
N GLN A 12 -26.06 13.45 -20.52
CA GLN A 12 -25.77 12.21 -19.79
C GLN A 12 -24.48 12.28 -18.95
N SER A 13 -23.83 13.44 -18.82
CA SER A 13 -22.69 13.56 -17.89
C SER A 13 -23.19 13.74 -16.47
N THR A 14 -23.33 12.64 -15.72
CA THR A 14 -23.54 12.69 -14.28
C THR A 14 -22.32 13.32 -13.62
N ILE A 15 -22.44 14.57 -13.17
CA ILE A 15 -21.38 15.24 -12.40
C ILE A 15 -21.39 14.66 -10.99
N TYR A 16 -20.47 13.73 -10.72
CA TYR A 16 -20.22 13.24 -9.37
C TYR A 16 -19.49 14.32 -8.57
N SER A 17 -20.15 14.88 -7.56
CA SER A 17 -19.54 15.85 -6.65
C SER A 17 -18.78 15.12 -5.56
N TYR A 18 -17.46 15.04 -5.69
CA TYR A 18 -16.61 14.44 -4.66
C TYR A 18 -16.11 15.51 -3.68
N THR A 19 -16.34 15.28 -2.40
CA THR A 19 -15.86 16.16 -1.33
C THR A 19 -14.58 15.57 -0.72
N LEU A 20 -13.52 16.37 -0.67
CA LEU A 20 -12.24 15.96 -0.04
C LEU A 20 -12.39 16.07 1.48
N MET A 21 -12.39 14.93 2.18
CA MET A 21 -12.53 14.92 3.63
C MET A 21 -11.20 15.02 4.35
N LYS A 22 -10.20 14.27 3.86
CA LYS A 22 -8.93 14.15 4.57
C LYS A 22 -7.80 13.86 3.61
N ARG A 23 -6.72 14.62 3.74
CA ARG A 23 -5.52 14.48 2.92
C ARG A 23 -4.30 14.29 3.81
N PHE A 24 -3.57 13.21 3.58
CA PHE A 24 -2.27 12.96 4.20
C PHE A 24 -1.17 13.32 3.22
N TYR A 25 -0.46 14.41 3.55
CA TYR A 25 0.76 14.78 2.86
C TYR A 25 1.94 13.93 3.34
N HIS A 26 2.69 13.40 2.38
CA HIS A 26 3.97 12.77 2.60
C HIS A 26 5.03 13.85 2.83
N SER A 27 5.02 14.46 4.02
CA SER A 27 6.04 15.43 4.42
C SER A 27 7.41 14.75 4.52
N ILE A 28 8.46 15.47 4.12
CA ILE A 28 9.86 15.02 4.19
C ILE A 28 10.19 14.52 5.59
N TYR A 29 9.70 15.19 6.64
CA TYR A 29 9.95 14.79 8.03
C TYR A 29 9.43 13.37 8.34
N LYS A 30 8.25 13.02 7.81
CA LYS A 30 7.66 11.68 7.96
C LYS A 30 8.43 10.63 7.16
N ILE A 31 8.93 11.03 5.99
CA ILE A 31 9.76 10.17 5.14
C ILE A 31 11.09 9.86 5.84
N VAL A 32 11.74 10.88 6.39
CA VAL A 32 12.98 10.73 7.17
C VAL A 32 12.73 9.84 8.38
N LEU A 33 11.66 10.07 9.15
CA LEU A 33 11.31 9.23 10.30
C LEU A 33 11.07 7.77 9.89
N TYR A 34 10.43 7.55 8.75
CA TYR A 34 10.20 6.21 8.20
C TYR A 34 11.50 5.48 7.87
N TYR A 35 12.41 6.09 7.12
CA TYR A 35 13.68 5.45 6.77
C TYR A 35 14.64 5.34 7.96
N THR A 36 14.69 6.34 8.85
CA THR A 36 15.53 6.29 10.05
C THR A 36 15.12 5.15 10.97
N SER A 37 13.82 4.87 11.12
CA SER A 37 13.36 3.70 11.88
C SER A 37 13.86 2.37 11.32
N LEU A 38 13.91 2.23 9.98
CA LEU A 38 14.46 1.03 9.34
C LEU A 38 15.95 0.91 9.61
N ILE A 39 16.70 1.99 9.37
CA ILE A 39 18.15 2.03 9.55
C ILE A 39 18.51 1.67 10.99
N LEU A 40 17.79 2.21 11.97
CA LEU A 40 18.02 1.92 13.38
C LEU A 40 17.79 0.44 13.71
N ILE A 41 16.68 -0.14 13.23
CA ILE A 41 16.33 -1.55 13.48
C ILE A 41 17.35 -2.48 12.79
N VAL A 42 17.71 -2.19 11.55
CA VAL A 42 18.71 -2.94 10.79
C VAL A 42 20.06 -2.86 11.47
N PHE A 43 20.51 -1.65 11.85
CA PHE A 43 21.80 -1.45 12.51
C PHE A 43 21.89 -2.22 13.84
N TYR A 44 20.81 -2.24 14.63
CA TYR A 44 20.76 -2.98 15.88
C TYR A 44 20.89 -4.51 15.70
N LYS A 45 20.45 -5.05 14.55
CA LYS A 45 20.52 -6.47 14.22
C LYS A 45 21.56 -6.81 13.15
N PHE A 46 22.42 -5.85 12.82
CA PHE A 46 23.40 -6.01 11.76
C PHE A 46 24.53 -6.91 12.22
N ASP A 47 24.75 -7.99 11.47
CA ASP A 47 25.89 -8.86 11.62
C ASP A 47 26.76 -8.74 10.35
N PRO A 48 28.00 -8.21 10.44
CA PRO A 48 28.89 -8.04 9.30
C PRO A 48 29.16 -9.35 8.54
N SER A 49 29.11 -10.50 9.23
CA SER A 49 29.32 -11.81 8.62
C SER A 49 28.17 -12.24 7.70
N HIS A 50 26.98 -11.65 7.86
CA HIS A 50 25.75 -12.05 7.17
C HIS A 50 25.05 -10.85 6.52
N TRP A 51 25.71 -10.20 5.55
CA TRP A 51 25.16 -9.06 4.81
C TRP A 51 24.16 -9.44 3.70
N LEU A 52 24.22 -10.67 3.19
CA LEU A 52 23.40 -11.13 2.07
C LEU A 52 21.89 -11.15 2.39
N PRO A 53 21.43 -11.65 3.57
CA PRO A 53 20.01 -11.59 3.96
C PRO A 53 19.46 -10.16 3.97
N LEU A 54 20.27 -9.17 4.37
CA LEU A 54 19.85 -7.78 4.40
C LEU A 54 19.50 -7.25 3.00
N LEU A 55 20.37 -7.52 2.03
CA LEU A 55 20.21 -7.02 0.66
C LEU A 55 19.08 -7.75 -0.08
N VAL A 56 18.96 -9.06 0.12
CA VAL A 56 17.99 -9.90 -0.60
C VAL A 56 16.58 -9.84 0.00
N SER A 57 16.44 -9.58 1.30
CA SER A 57 15.12 -9.59 1.95
C SER A 57 14.16 -8.52 1.39
N TYR A 58 14.66 -7.32 1.07
CA TYR A 58 13.81 -6.26 0.52
C TYR A 58 13.14 -6.61 -0.83
N PRO A 59 13.89 -6.98 -1.89
CA PRO A 59 13.27 -7.38 -3.15
C PRO A 59 12.44 -8.66 -3.00
N LEU A 60 12.85 -9.58 -2.12
CA LEU A 60 12.09 -10.81 -1.86
C LEU A 60 10.70 -10.49 -1.29
N VAL A 61 10.61 -9.61 -0.30
CA VAL A 61 9.34 -9.18 0.30
C VAL A 61 8.47 -8.46 -0.74
N LEU A 62 9.05 -7.63 -1.61
CA LEU A 62 8.31 -6.99 -2.69
C LEU A 62 7.69 -8.01 -3.66
N ILE A 63 8.50 -8.96 -4.15
CA ILE A 63 8.02 -10.03 -5.04
C ILE A 63 6.90 -10.81 -4.34
N PHE A 64 7.14 -11.17 -3.08
CA PHE A 64 6.17 -11.90 -2.29
C PHE A 64 4.84 -11.15 -2.12
N HIS A 65 4.89 -9.84 -1.83
CA HIS A 65 3.68 -9.01 -1.77
C HIS A 65 2.94 -8.98 -3.11
N THR A 66 3.65 -8.86 -4.23
CA THR A 66 3.01 -8.86 -5.55
C THR A 66 2.34 -10.20 -5.86
N LEU A 67 2.98 -11.32 -5.52
CA LEU A 67 2.42 -12.66 -5.71
C LEU A 67 1.18 -12.86 -4.85
N LEU A 68 1.22 -12.47 -3.57
CA LEU A 68 0.07 -12.59 -2.68
C LEU A 68 -1.13 -11.76 -3.16
N ILE A 69 -0.91 -10.52 -3.60
CA ILE A 69 -1.99 -9.69 -4.13
C ILE A 69 -2.57 -10.33 -5.41
N ARG A 70 -1.71 -10.82 -6.32
CA ARG A 70 -2.17 -11.50 -7.53
C ARG A 70 -2.98 -12.75 -7.22
N ALA A 71 -2.50 -13.59 -6.30
CA ALA A 71 -3.21 -14.78 -5.85
C ALA A 71 -4.56 -14.42 -5.21
N TYR A 72 -4.59 -13.41 -4.33
CA TYR A 72 -5.82 -12.93 -3.71
C TYR A 72 -6.87 -12.54 -4.74
N PHE A 73 -6.53 -11.71 -5.74
CA PHE A 73 -7.47 -11.31 -6.79
C PHE A 73 -7.90 -12.47 -7.69
N HIS A 74 -6.98 -13.40 -7.97
CA HIS A 74 -7.29 -14.59 -8.75
C HIS A 74 -8.35 -15.45 -8.04
N PHE A 75 -8.20 -15.69 -6.74
CA PHE A 75 -9.13 -16.53 -5.98
C PHE A 75 -10.44 -15.83 -5.59
N THR A 76 -10.44 -14.53 -5.31
CA THR A 76 -11.63 -13.84 -4.77
C THR A 76 -12.55 -13.23 -5.82
N ILE A 77 -12.00 -12.73 -6.95
CA ILE A 77 -12.73 -11.86 -7.88
C ILE A 77 -12.69 -12.39 -9.33
N GLY A 78 -12.09 -13.57 -9.58
CA GLY A 78 -12.16 -14.22 -10.89
C GLY A 78 -11.51 -13.41 -12.02
N MET A 79 -10.32 -12.85 -11.76
CA MET A 79 -9.49 -12.07 -12.69
C MET A 79 -9.89 -10.61 -12.97
N ALA A 80 -10.84 -9.99 -12.25
CA ALA A 80 -11.02 -8.54 -12.37
C ALA A 80 -9.94 -7.76 -11.57
N MET A 81 -8.69 -7.79 -12.04
CA MET A 81 -7.60 -6.85 -11.63
C MET A 81 -7.80 -5.44 -12.19
N ARG A 82 -8.92 -5.19 -12.88
CA ARG A 82 -9.13 -3.97 -13.65
C ARG A 82 -9.13 -2.77 -12.69
N GLY A 83 -8.16 -1.88 -12.87
CA GLY A 83 -7.96 -0.73 -12.00
C GLY A 83 -7.03 -0.99 -10.81
N TRP A 84 -6.11 -1.96 -10.88
CA TRP A 84 -4.95 -2.06 -9.99
C TRP A 84 -3.67 -2.15 -10.81
N SER A 85 -2.69 -1.32 -10.49
CA SER A 85 -1.39 -1.33 -11.17
C SER A 85 -0.23 -1.21 -10.19
N TYR A 86 0.94 -1.56 -10.70
CA TYR A 86 2.16 -1.47 -9.93
C TYR A 86 2.62 -0.02 -9.89
N ARG A 87 2.73 0.53 -8.69
CA ARG A 87 3.16 1.92 -8.45
C ARG A 87 4.30 1.96 -7.45
N PHE A 88 5.24 2.85 -7.75
CA PHE A 88 6.35 3.17 -6.86
C PHE A 88 6.08 4.50 -6.17
N GLY A 89 5.68 4.41 -4.90
CA GLY A 89 5.63 5.52 -3.97
C GLY A 89 6.50 5.22 -2.74
N ILE A 90 6.90 6.26 -2.03
CA ILE A 90 7.80 6.16 -0.87
C ILE A 90 7.19 5.29 0.25
N PHE A 91 5.91 5.53 0.58
CA PHE A 91 5.16 4.72 1.53
C PHE A 91 4.33 3.61 0.86
N TRP A 92 4.11 3.75 -0.45
CA TRP A 92 3.21 2.93 -1.24
C TRP A 92 4.00 2.32 -2.40
N SER A 93 4.91 1.40 -2.09
CA SER A 93 5.57 0.55 -3.07
C SER A 93 4.78 -0.75 -3.24
N GLY A 94 4.34 -1.04 -4.46
CA GLY A 94 3.67 -2.32 -4.75
C GLY A 94 2.48 -2.19 -5.68
N PHE A 95 1.58 -3.17 -5.58
CA PHE A 95 0.35 -3.23 -6.37
C PHE A 95 -0.77 -2.47 -5.67
N LEU A 96 -1.28 -1.42 -6.31
CA LEU A 96 -2.19 -0.43 -5.72
C LEU A 96 -3.37 -0.16 -6.65
N PRO A 97 -4.52 0.29 -6.13
CA PRO A 97 -5.65 0.67 -6.97
C PRO A 97 -5.32 1.90 -7.81
N GLU A 98 -5.71 1.86 -9.08
CA GLU A 98 -5.73 2.99 -10.00
C GLU A 98 -6.99 3.81 -9.78
N GLY A 99 -6.80 5.07 -9.35
CA GLY A 99 -7.90 6.01 -9.14
C GLY A 99 -8.53 5.91 -7.75
N ASN A 100 -9.86 5.93 -7.72
CA ASN A 100 -10.66 5.98 -6.49
C ASN A 100 -11.10 4.56 -6.11
N ALA A 101 -10.60 4.03 -5.00
CA ALA A 101 -11.01 2.72 -4.48
C ALA A 101 -11.63 2.85 -3.09
N SER A 102 -12.58 1.98 -2.74
CA SER A 102 -13.20 2.04 -1.43
C SER A 102 -12.17 1.80 -0.32
N VAL A 103 -12.17 2.64 0.72
CA VAL A 103 -11.25 2.53 1.87
C VAL A 103 -11.32 1.13 2.48
N ARG A 104 -12.53 0.57 2.56
CA ARG A 104 -12.79 -0.75 3.14
C ARG A 104 -12.11 -1.88 2.35
N LEU A 105 -12.17 -1.83 1.01
CA LEU A 105 -11.52 -2.82 0.16
C LEU A 105 -10.01 -2.76 0.33
N VAL A 106 -9.42 -1.56 0.23
CA VAL A 106 -7.96 -1.37 0.33
C VAL A 106 -7.46 -1.81 1.71
N THR A 107 -8.17 -1.42 2.78
CA THR A 107 -7.81 -1.82 4.15
C THR A 107 -7.87 -3.32 4.32
N LYS A 108 -8.93 -3.97 3.83
CA LYS A 108 -9.07 -5.43 3.90
C LYS A 108 -7.93 -6.13 3.16
N VAL A 109 -7.63 -5.72 1.94
CA VAL A 109 -6.54 -6.32 1.14
C VAL A 109 -5.19 -6.17 1.83
N GLN A 110 -4.86 -4.97 2.33
CA GLN A 110 -3.59 -4.74 3.03
C GLN A 110 -3.50 -5.53 4.34
N LEU A 111 -4.61 -5.69 5.07
CA LEU A 111 -4.65 -6.48 6.30
C LEU A 111 -4.45 -7.98 5.99
N HIS A 112 -5.11 -8.51 4.95
CA HIS A 112 -4.90 -9.89 4.52
C HIS A 112 -3.45 -10.11 4.09
N LEU A 113 -2.87 -9.16 3.34
CA LEU A 113 -1.48 -9.21 2.92
C LEU A 113 -0.51 -9.26 4.12
N PHE A 114 -0.79 -8.49 5.17
CA PHE A 114 -0.03 -8.48 6.41
C PHE A 114 -0.16 -9.79 7.18
N CYS A 115 -1.39 -10.26 7.41
CA CYS A 115 -1.63 -11.50 8.16
C CYS A 115 -1.09 -12.73 7.44
N ILE A 116 -1.37 -12.87 6.14
CA ILE A 116 -0.89 -14.01 5.33
C ILE A 116 0.62 -13.97 5.21
N GLY A 117 1.21 -12.78 5.04
CA GLY A 117 2.66 -12.68 4.95
C GLY A 117 3.39 -13.00 6.25
N LEU A 118 2.88 -12.53 7.39
CA LEU A 118 3.41 -12.96 8.69
C LEU A 118 3.24 -14.46 8.92
N ALA A 119 2.06 -15.01 8.60
CA ALA A 119 1.82 -16.44 8.72
C ALA A 119 2.79 -17.26 7.87
N LEU A 120 3.07 -16.83 6.63
CA LEU A 120 4.03 -17.53 5.78
C LEU A 120 5.46 -17.46 6.35
N ILE A 121 5.90 -16.30 6.83
CA ILE A 121 7.23 -16.17 7.45
C ILE A 121 7.36 -17.10 8.66
N LEU A 122 6.31 -17.20 9.49
CA LEU A 122 6.30 -18.12 10.64
C LEU A 122 6.33 -19.58 10.22
N ILE A 123 5.58 -19.95 9.17
CA ILE A 123 5.63 -21.31 8.62
C ILE A 123 7.04 -21.62 8.12
N MET A 124 7.74 -20.68 7.48
CA MET A 124 9.10 -20.91 6.99
C MET A 124 10.17 -21.07 8.09
N TYR A 125 9.80 -20.92 9.37
CA TYR A 125 10.73 -20.98 10.50
C TYR A 125 11.61 -22.24 10.56
N PRO A 126 11.09 -23.47 10.36
CA PRO A 126 11.91 -24.68 10.40
C PRO A 126 12.88 -24.84 9.23
N TRP A 127 12.64 -24.16 8.10
CA TRP A 127 13.36 -24.38 6.85
C TRP A 127 14.45 -23.33 6.56
N ILE A 128 14.39 -22.17 7.21
CA ILE A 128 15.24 -21.01 6.91
C ILE A 128 16.08 -20.63 8.14
N PRO A 129 17.35 -20.19 7.97
CA PRO A 129 18.15 -19.71 9.08
C PRO A 129 17.48 -18.53 9.82
N GLY A 130 17.64 -18.48 11.14
CA GLY A 130 17.03 -17.43 11.97
C GLY A 130 17.36 -16.00 11.52
N THR A 131 18.57 -15.76 10.99
CA THR A 131 18.99 -14.45 10.47
C THR A 131 18.09 -13.98 9.33
N TRP A 132 17.76 -14.85 8.38
CA TRP A 132 16.88 -14.53 7.25
C TRP A 132 15.45 -14.23 7.72
N LEU A 133 14.92 -15.03 8.65
CA LEU A 133 13.57 -14.83 9.18
C LEU A 133 13.43 -13.45 9.83
N VAL A 134 14.40 -13.06 10.66
CA VAL A 134 14.40 -11.74 11.31
C VAL A 134 14.39 -10.61 10.29
N HIS A 135 15.25 -10.66 9.27
CA HIS A 135 15.30 -9.63 8.23
C HIS A 135 14.00 -9.57 7.42
N LEU A 136 13.44 -10.72 7.05
CA LEU A 136 12.16 -10.79 6.33
C LEU A 136 11.01 -10.21 7.16
N THR A 137 10.92 -10.53 8.45
CA THR A 137 9.92 -9.96 9.35
C THR A 137 10.08 -8.44 9.49
N ILE A 138 11.32 -7.95 9.64
CA ILE A 138 11.60 -6.52 9.76
C ILE A 138 11.12 -5.78 8.50
N PHE A 139 11.54 -6.20 7.32
CA PHE A 139 11.13 -5.56 6.07
C PHE A 139 9.63 -5.67 5.82
N HIS A 140 9.03 -6.83 6.11
CA HIS A 140 7.59 -7.05 5.97
C HIS A 140 6.78 -6.10 6.85
N CYS A 141 7.11 -6.04 8.15
CA CYS A 141 6.44 -5.17 9.11
C CYS A 141 6.67 -3.69 8.77
N TRP A 142 7.91 -3.30 8.48
CA TRP A 142 8.25 -1.92 8.14
C TRP A 142 7.49 -1.42 6.92
N MET A 143 7.32 -2.25 5.88
CA MET A 143 6.58 -1.87 4.68
C MET A 143 5.07 -1.71 4.93
N LEU A 144 4.44 -2.61 5.70
CA LEU A 144 2.98 -2.66 5.82
C LEU A 144 2.40 -1.89 7.01
N LEU A 145 3.11 -1.79 8.14
CA LEU A 145 2.65 -1.04 9.31
C LEU A 145 2.27 0.42 9.02
N PRO A 146 3.09 1.25 8.35
CA PRO A 146 2.71 2.64 8.07
C PRO A 146 1.52 2.73 7.11
N ARG A 147 1.39 1.80 6.15
CA ARG A 147 0.24 1.74 5.24
C ARG A 147 -1.04 1.46 6.01
N LEU A 148 -1.02 0.44 6.86
CA LEU A 148 -2.14 0.08 7.70
C LEU A 148 -2.50 1.21 8.66
N TRP A 149 -1.52 1.85 9.30
CA TRP A 149 -1.74 3.00 10.17
C TRP A 149 -2.44 4.16 9.45
N MET A 150 -2.02 4.50 8.22
CA MET A 150 -2.69 5.50 7.40
C MET A 150 -4.14 5.09 7.06
N LEU A 151 -4.36 3.82 6.69
CA LEU A 151 -5.68 3.30 6.34
C LEU A 151 -6.64 3.25 7.53
N PHE A 152 -6.17 2.82 8.70
CA PHE A 152 -6.96 2.86 9.94
C PHE A 152 -7.37 4.28 10.32
N ARG A 153 -6.53 5.28 10.01
CA ARG A 153 -6.88 6.68 10.23
C ARG A 153 -7.98 7.21 9.29
N PHE A 154 -8.27 6.48 8.21
CA PHE A 154 -9.40 6.70 7.30
C PHE A 154 -10.61 5.79 7.60
N GLN A 155 -10.51 4.88 8.57
CA GLN A 155 -11.59 3.95 8.95
C GLN A 155 -12.93 4.63 9.28
N PRO A 156 -12.98 5.83 9.91
CA PRO A 156 -14.25 6.51 10.16
C PRO A 156 -15.04 6.82 8.87
N TYR A 157 -14.33 6.98 7.75
CA TYR A 157 -14.92 7.28 6.44
C TYR A 157 -15.11 6.03 5.58
N SER A 158 -14.91 4.82 6.13
CA SER A 158 -14.83 3.60 5.33
C SER A 158 -16.11 3.14 4.62
N LYS A 159 -17.28 3.63 5.04
CA LYS A 159 -18.58 3.23 4.47
C LYS A 159 -18.89 3.89 3.12
N ALA A 160 -18.53 5.16 2.96
CA ALA A 160 -18.77 5.95 1.74
C ALA A 160 -17.47 6.56 1.16
N GLY A 161 -16.33 6.31 1.81
CA GLY A 161 -15.05 6.91 1.47
C GLY A 161 -14.33 6.17 0.35
N LEU A 162 -13.81 6.95 -0.58
CA LEU A 162 -12.93 6.55 -1.65
C LEU A 162 -11.50 7.05 -1.36
N VAL A 163 -10.55 6.14 -1.26
CA VAL A 163 -9.12 6.48 -1.18
C VAL A 163 -8.57 6.63 -2.58
N LYS A 164 -7.88 7.74 -2.79
CA LYS A 164 -7.01 7.98 -3.93
C LYS A 164 -5.57 7.99 -3.46
N ILE A 165 -4.77 7.06 -3.97
CA ILE A 165 -3.36 6.94 -3.62
C ILE A 165 -2.52 7.59 -4.72
N SER A 166 -1.81 8.65 -4.35
CA SER A 166 -0.86 9.37 -5.19
C SER A 166 0.54 9.24 -4.59
N SER A 167 1.57 9.40 -5.42
CA SER A 167 2.97 9.32 -4.95
C SER A 167 3.30 10.39 -3.91
N LYS A 168 2.64 11.56 -3.99
CA LYS A 168 2.89 12.72 -3.11
C LYS A 168 1.92 12.80 -1.93
N ASP A 169 0.77 12.14 -2.02
CA ASP A 169 -0.30 12.27 -1.04
C ASP A 169 -1.26 11.09 -1.06
N THR A 170 -1.89 10.83 0.08
CA THR A 170 -3.02 9.89 0.19
C THR A 170 -4.26 10.66 0.61
N SER A 171 -5.28 10.66 -0.25
CA SER A 171 -6.48 11.49 -0.10
C SER A 171 -7.72 10.62 0.03
N CYS A 172 -8.64 11.00 0.91
CA CYS A 172 -9.94 10.35 1.09
C CYS A 172 -11.05 11.31 0.64
N TYR A 173 -11.86 10.85 -0.30
CA TYR A 173 -13.03 11.53 -0.84
C TYR A 173 -14.31 10.86 -0.34
N ILE A 174 -15.38 11.62 -0.19
CA ILE A 174 -16.73 11.09 0.01
C ILE A 174 -17.60 11.59 -1.16
N GLN A 175 -18.51 10.72 -1.59
CA GLN A 175 -19.54 11.04 -2.57
C GLN A 175 -20.83 11.45 -1.87
#